data_AF-A0A398CMQ4-F1
#
_entry.id   AF-A0A398CMQ4-F1
#
_cell.length_a   1.000
_cell.length_b   1.000
_cell.length_c   1.000
_cell.angle_alpha   90.00
_cell.angle_beta   90.00
_cell.angle_gamma   90.00
#
_symmetry.space_group_name_H-M   'P 1'
#
loop_
_entity.id
_entity.type
_entity.pdbx_description
1 polymer ?
#
loop_
_entity_poly.entity_id
_entity_poly.type
_entity_poly.pdbx_seq_one_letter_code
_entity_poly.pdbx_strand_id
1 'polypeptide(L)'
;MLLSTLIFPFIWDGSNEADVPIRDRLSNQFTVGRALATANLTPWGKLFKAGKIAMLLVKVGSKGEDVVTGFRTFDELKKVLGSAGENKAWYHIVEQSQVAKYGFSVGDIQNLNNVVAIPSGYSGSVHSKISGFYSSKQPFTNGKTVREWLSGKSFEYQFEFGLQQLKKYGTVEQTSNGWVFKLFE
;
A
#
# COMPACT_ATOMS: atom_id res chain seq x y z
N MET A 1 -51.05 3.25 37.63
CA MET A 1 -51.02 3.94 36.32
C MET A 1 -49.61 3.84 35.78
N LEU A 2 -49.37 2.93 34.83
CA LEU A 2 -48.11 2.80 34.11
C LEU A 2 -48.40 3.11 32.65
N LEU A 3 -47.78 4.16 32.14
CA LEU A 3 -47.79 4.54 30.74
C LEU A 3 -46.65 3.81 30.03
N SER A 4 -47.02 3.22 28.90
CA SER A 4 -46.20 2.52 27.93
C SER A 4 -45.42 3.51 27.06
N THR A 5 -44.18 3.19 26.71
CA THR A 5 -43.58 3.60 25.44
C THR A 5 -42.62 2.52 24.95
N LEU A 6 -42.94 2.02 23.75
CA LEU A 6 -42.22 1.03 22.96
C LEU A 6 -40.92 1.65 22.40
N ILE A 7 -39.82 0.89 22.46
CA ILE A 7 -38.63 1.07 21.62
C ILE A 7 -38.44 -0.24 20.84
N PHE A 8 -38.39 -0.15 19.51
CA PHE A 8 -38.08 -1.27 18.62
C PHE A 8 -36.65 -1.79 18.85
N PRO A 9 -36.39 -3.11 18.78
CA PRO A 9 -35.03 -3.63 18.88
C PRO A 9 -34.32 -3.53 17.53
N PHE A 10 -33.18 -2.85 17.53
CA PHE A 10 -32.13 -3.01 16.54
C PHE A 10 -31.54 -4.43 16.72
N ILE A 11 -31.75 -5.30 15.73
CA ILE A 11 -31.20 -6.66 15.72
C ILE A 11 -29.72 -6.56 15.37
N TRP A 12 -28.87 -6.69 16.39
CA TRP A 12 -27.47 -7.04 16.26
C TRP A 12 -27.38 -8.57 16.24
N ASP A 13 -26.99 -9.13 15.09
CA ASP A 13 -26.63 -10.53 14.93
C ASP A 13 -25.32 -10.80 15.70
N GLY A 14 -25.49 -11.28 16.93
CA GLY A 14 -24.42 -11.70 17.81
C GLY A 14 -23.90 -13.10 17.47
N SER A 15 -23.21 -13.26 16.35
CA SER A 15 -22.34 -14.42 16.16
C SER A 15 -20.97 -14.18 16.83
N ASN A 16 -20.94 -14.39 18.15
CA ASN A 16 -19.82 -14.85 19.00
C ASN A 16 -18.42 -14.20 18.83
N GLU A 17 -18.19 -13.06 19.49
CA GLU A 17 -16.85 -12.54 19.85
C GLU A 17 -16.46 -12.80 21.33
N ALA A 18 -17.21 -13.66 22.02
CA ALA A 18 -17.03 -13.92 23.45
C ALA A 18 -16.46 -15.32 23.70
N ASP A 19 -15.25 -15.62 23.22
CA ASP A 19 -14.48 -16.78 23.70
C ASP A 19 -12.96 -16.71 23.36
N VAL A 20 -12.43 -15.52 23.04
CA VAL A 20 -10.98 -15.36 22.90
C VAL A 20 -10.36 -15.09 24.27
N PRO A 21 -9.43 -15.94 24.77
CA PRO A 21 -8.81 -15.75 26.07
C PRO A 21 -8.18 -14.36 26.21
N ILE A 22 -8.29 -13.74 27.38
CA ILE A 22 -7.70 -12.40 27.67
C ILE A 22 -6.20 -12.35 27.32
N ARG A 23 -5.49 -13.49 27.47
CA ARG A 23 -4.07 -13.63 27.10
C ARG A 23 -3.82 -13.43 25.60
N ASP A 24 -4.72 -13.91 24.73
CA ASP A 24 -4.61 -13.76 23.27
C ASP A 24 -4.96 -12.33 22.84
N ARG A 25 -5.90 -11.67 23.54
CA ARG A 25 -6.20 -10.24 23.31
C ARG A 25 -5.01 -9.35 23.69
N LEU A 26 -4.35 -9.65 24.80
CA LEU A 26 -3.17 -8.92 25.26
C LEU A 26 -1.94 -9.22 24.39
N SER A 27 -1.76 -10.45 23.90
CA SER A 27 -0.70 -10.76 22.95
C SER A 27 -0.93 -10.07 21.61
N ASN A 28 -2.16 -10.05 21.09
CA ASN A 28 -2.47 -9.32 19.85
C ASN A 28 -2.25 -7.81 20.01
N GLN A 29 -2.67 -7.21 21.12
CA GLN A 29 -2.38 -5.80 21.39
C GLN A 29 -0.89 -5.52 21.60
N PHE A 30 -0.13 -6.45 22.18
CA PHE A 30 1.32 -6.31 22.38
C PHE A 30 2.11 -6.54 21.09
N THR A 31 1.69 -7.47 20.23
CA THR A 31 2.25 -7.73 18.91
C THR A 31 1.95 -6.57 17.96
N VAL A 32 0.71 -6.08 17.94
CA VAL A 32 0.32 -4.85 17.22
C VAL A 32 1.06 -3.64 17.80
N GLY A 33 1.19 -3.53 19.12
CA GLY A 33 1.92 -2.45 19.80
C GLY A 33 3.42 -2.44 19.46
N ARG A 34 4.05 -3.61 19.35
CA ARG A 34 5.46 -3.75 18.97
C ARG A 34 5.68 -3.53 17.47
N ALA A 35 4.74 -3.97 16.62
CA ALA A 35 4.71 -3.65 15.20
C ALA A 35 4.50 -2.15 14.94
N LEU A 36 3.68 -1.48 15.75
CA LEU A 36 3.46 -0.02 15.72
C LEU A 36 4.69 0.76 16.21
N ALA A 37 5.38 0.26 17.24
CA ALA A 37 6.60 0.88 17.76
C ALA A 37 7.77 0.81 16.75
N THR A 38 7.90 -0.28 16.00
CA THR A 38 8.89 -0.42 14.91
C THR A 38 8.44 0.27 13.61
N ALA A 39 7.14 0.36 13.33
CA ALA A 39 6.58 1.07 12.18
C ALA A 39 7.02 2.54 12.14
N ASN A 40 7.12 3.23 13.28
CA ASN A 40 7.53 4.64 13.33
C ASN A 40 8.94 4.93 12.75
N LEU A 41 9.77 3.89 12.57
CA LEU A 41 11.13 4.02 12.02
C LEU A 41 11.22 3.69 10.53
N THR A 42 10.20 3.08 9.93
CA THR A 42 10.17 2.75 8.49
C THR A 42 9.44 3.83 7.69
N PRO A 43 9.73 3.98 6.39
CA PRO A 43 8.95 4.89 5.53
C PRO A 43 7.45 4.59 5.54
N TRP A 44 7.08 3.30 5.59
CA TRP A 44 5.69 2.86 5.61
C TRP A 44 4.96 3.23 6.90
N GLY A 45 5.58 3.05 8.06
CA GLY A 45 4.91 3.43 9.30
C GLY A 45 4.85 4.94 9.52
N LYS A 46 5.76 5.73 8.94
CA LYS A 46 5.59 7.19 8.86
C LYS A 46 4.35 7.58 8.05
N LEU A 47 4.15 6.95 6.89
CA LEU A 47 2.94 7.16 6.07
C LEU A 47 1.67 6.73 6.81
N PHE A 48 1.70 5.59 7.51
CA PHE A 48 0.58 5.11 8.32
C PHE A 48 0.24 6.09 9.45
N LYS A 49 1.24 6.50 10.24
CA LYS A 49 1.06 7.47 11.33
C LYS A 49 0.52 8.82 10.83
N ALA A 50 0.91 9.22 9.63
CA ALA A 50 0.40 10.43 8.98
C ALA A 50 -1.01 10.27 8.39
N GLY A 51 -1.66 9.10 8.54
CA GLY A 51 -2.97 8.80 7.96
C GLY A 51 -2.97 8.75 6.43
N LYS A 52 -1.80 8.62 5.81
CA LYS A 52 -1.65 8.60 4.33
C LYS A 52 -1.92 7.22 3.74
N ILE A 53 -1.77 6.18 4.55
CA ILE A 53 -2.08 4.80 4.20
C ILE A 53 -2.81 4.11 5.36
N ALA A 54 -3.66 3.14 5.05
CA ALA A 54 -4.19 2.17 6.01
C ALA A 54 -3.12 1.13 6.39
N MET A 55 -3.27 0.53 7.58
CA MET A 55 -2.43 -0.59 8.00
C MET A 55 -2.79 -1.83 7.18
N LEU A 56 -1.81 -2.38 6.47
CA LEU A 56 -1.97 -3.64 5.75
C LEU A 56 -1.54 -4.79 6.68
N LEU A 57 -2.49 -5.64 7.08
CA LEU A 57 -2.23 -6.84 7.88
C LEU A 57 -2.21 -8.06 6.96
N VAL A 58 -1.04 -8.63 6.71
CA VAL A 58 -0.90 -9.86 5.93
C VAL A 58 -0.64 -11.00 6.90
N LYS A 59 -1.43 -12.07 6.84
CA LYS A 59 -1.21 -13.26 7.66
C LYS A 59 -0.21 -14.18 6.95
N VAL A 60 1.02 -14.24 7.45
CA VAL A 60 2.01 -15.22 6.99
C VAL A 60 2.23 -16.28 8.08
N GLY A 61 1.92 -17.54 7.78
CA GLY A 61 2.18 -18.69 8.66
C GLY A 61 1.02 -19.15 9.56
N SER A 62 1.15 -20.37 10.08
CA SER A 62 0.13 -21.09 10.87
C SER A 62 0.06 -20.70 12.35
N LYS A 63 0.92 -19.78 12.84
CA LYS A 63 0.98 -19.32 14.24
C LYS A 63 0.71 -17.82 14.47
N GLY A 64 0.15 -17.13 13.48
CA GLY A 64 -0.43 -15.80 13.68
C GLY A 64 0.55 -14.62 13.54
N GLU A 65 0.11 -13.65 12.73
CA GLU A 65 0.36 -12.21 12.87
C GLU A 65 1.78 -11.65 12.69
N ASP A 66 2.58 -12.18 11.77
CA ASP A 66 3.69 -11.40 11.20
C ASP A 66 3.19 -10.51 10.05
N VAL A 67 3.22 -9.19 10.25
CA VAL A 67 2.93 -8.19 9.20
C VAL A 67 4.11 -8.10 8.22
N VAL A 68 4.29 -9.13 7.39
CA VAL A 68 5.30 -9.12 6.33
C VAL A 68 4.70 -8.47 5.10
N THR A 69 5.00 -7.18 4.91
CA THR A 69 4.61 -6.46 3.70
C THR A 69 5.78 -6.29 2.73
N GLY A 70 7.02 -6.40 3.20
CA GLY A 70 8.25 -6.23 2.42
C GLY A 70 8.98 -7.53 2.11
N PHE A 71 9.60 -7.62 0.94
CA PHE A 71 10.24 -8.83 0.41
C PHE A 71 11.69 -8.56 0.00
N ARG A 72 12.51 -9.62 -0.14
CA ARG A 72 13.91 -9.48 -0.56
C ARG A 72 14.05 -9.38 -2.07
N THR A 73 13.04 -9.84 -2.82
CA THR A 73 13.04 -9.78 -4.28
C THR A 73 11.65 -9.46 -4.82
N PHE A 74 11.59 -8.97 -6.06
CA PHE A 74 10.31 -8.75 -6.74
C PHE A 74 9.60 -10.08 -7.05
N ASP A 75 10.34 -11.17 -7.25
CA ASP A 75 9.74 -12.48 -7.51
C ASP A 75 9.04 -13.04 -6.27
N GLU A 76 9.61 -12.86 -5.07
CA GLU A 76 8.93 -13.18 -3.81
C GLU A 76 7.64 -12.38 -3.65
N LEU A 77 7.67 -11.07 -3.93
CA LEU A 77 6.49 -10.22 -3.89
C LEU A 77 5.42 -10.71 -4.89
N LYS A 78 5.79 -11.03 -6.14
CA LYS A 78 4.87 -11.56 -7.16
C LYS A 78 4.25 -12.90 -6.78
N LYS A 79 4.94 -13.77 -6.04
CA LYS A 79 4.36 -15.03 -5.56
C LYS A 79 3.18 -14.79 -4.62
N VAL A 80 3.22 -13.73 -3.82
CA VAL A 80 2.13 -13.35 -2.92
C VAL A 80 1.01 -12.62 -3.67
N LEU A 81 1.37 -11.70 -4.57
CA LEU A 81 0.42 -10.92 -5.35
C LEU A 81 -0.35 -11.76 -6.40
N GLY A 82 0.28 -12.80 -6.94
CA GLY A 82 -0.20 -13.52 -8.11
C GLY A 82 -0.12 -12.70 -9.39
N SER A 83 -0.91 -13.09 -10.39
CA SER A 83 -1.00 -12.38 -11.66
C SER A 83 -1.67 -11.02 -11.47
N ALA A 84 -1.16 -9.97 -12.13
CA ALA A 84 -1.80 -8.64 -12.16
C ALA A 84 -3.12 -8.63 -12.94
N GLY A 85 -3.43 -9.73 -13.65
CA GLY A 85 -4.56 -9.85 -14.56
C GLY A 85 -4.18 -9.56 -16.01
N GLU A 86 -5.10 -9.88 -16.92
CA GLU A 86 -4.91 -9.67 -18.35
C GLU A 86 -4.74 -8.17 -18.68
N ASN A 87 -3.81 -7.86 -19.59
CA ASN A 87 -3.47 -6.49 -20.01
C ASN A 87 -3.12 -5.56 -18.84
N LYS A 88 -2.58 -6.11 -17.76
CA LYS A 88 -2.11 -5.36 -16.59
C LYS A 88 -0.72 -5.80 -16.17
N ALA A 89 -0.02 -4.92 -15.48
CA ALA A 89 1.26 -5.22 -14.84
C ALA A 89 1.28 -4.63 -13.42
N TRP A 90 2.02 -5.28 -12.52
CA TRP A 90 2.35 -4.71 -11.22
C TRP A 90 3.29 -3.52 -11.42
N TYR A 91 2.85 -2.34 -10.99
CA TYR A 91 3.59 -1.10 -11.09
C TYR A 91 4.00 -0.62 -9.68
N HIS A 92 5.27 -0.29 -9.50
CA HIS A 92 5.78 0.29 -8.26
C HIS A 92 5.47 1.78 -8.17
N ILE A 93 4.75 2.20 -7.13
CA ILE A 93 4.39 3.60 -6.84
C ILE A 93 5.65 4.44 -6.61
N VAL A 94 6.54 3.98 -5.72
CA VAL A 94 7.94 4.43 -5.66
C VAL A 94 8.77 3.49 -6.52
N GLU A 95 9.40 4.05 -7.55
CA GLU A 95 10.01 3.25 -8.60
C GLU A 95 11.19 2.40 -8.11
N GLN A 96 11.27 1.15 -8.60
CA GLN A 96 12.33 0.21 -8.25
C GLN A 96 13.76 0.73 -8.49
N SER A 97 13.96 1.60 -9.49
CA SER A 97 15.29 2.15 -9.81
C SER A 97 15.89 3.02 -8.69
N GLN A 98 15.09 3.43 -7.71
CA GLN A 98 15.48 4.31 -6.62
C GLN A 98 16.26 3.58 -5.51
N VAL A 99 16.19 2.24 -5.43
CA VAL A 99 16.95 1.42 -4.45
C VAL A 99 18.43 1.78 -4.48
N ALA A 100 19.02 1.81 -5.68
CA ALA A 100 20.45 2.00 -5.86
C ALA A 100 20.91 3.46 -5.68
N LYS A 101 19.99 4.44 -5.79
CA LYS A 101 20.33 5.86 -5.84
C LYS A 101 20.16 6.58 -4.51
N TYR A 102 19.28 6.08 -3.63
CA TYR A 102 18.87 6.82 -2.42
C TYR A 102 18.87 6.00 -1.12
N GLY A 103 19.42 4.79 -1.14
CA GLY A 103 19.60 3.98 0.08
C GLY A 103 18.29 3.46 0.68
N PHE A 104 17.20 3.42 -0.10
CA PHE A 104 15.98 2.73 0.32
C PHE A 104 16.26 1.24 0.46
N SER A 105 15.70 0.62 1.50
CA SER A 105 15.86 -0.81 1.66
C SER A 105 15.11 -1.55 0.57
N VAL A 106 15.61 -2.72 0.17
CA VAL A 106 14.93 -3.56 -0.82
C VAL A 106 13.51 -3.93 -0.36
N GLY A 107 13.32 -4.15 0.95
CA GLY A 107 12.02 -4.47 1.54
C GLY A 107 11.03 -3.30 1.53
N ASP A 108 11.50 -2.05 1.51
CA ASP A 108 10.62 -0.89 1.36
C ASP A 108 10.07 -0.79 -0.07
N ILE A 109 10.90 -1.12 -1.05
CA ILE A 109 10.55 -1.03 -2.47
C ILE A 109 9.75 -2.24 -2.93
N GLN A 110 10.19 -3.44 -2.55
CA GLN A 110 9.46 -4.69 -2.80
C GLN A 110 8.42 -4.87 -1.71
N ASN A 111 7.42 -3.98 -1.67
CA ASN A 111 6.40 -3.97 -0.64
C ASN A 111 4.98 -4.01 -1.25
N LEU A 112 4.05 -4.72 -0.60
CA LEU A 112 2.64 -4.75 -0.99
C LEU A 112 1.99 -3.35 -1.00
N ASN A 113 2.43 -2.46 -0.11
CA ASN A 113 1.98 -1.08 -0.08
C ASN A 113 2.58 -0.23 -1.21
N ASN A 114 3.61 -0.71 -1.90
CA ASN A 114 4.28 0.02 -2.97
C ASN A 114 3.81 -0.37 -4.37
N VAL A 115 2.88 -1.30 -4.52
CA VAL A 115 2.52 -1.86 -5.82
C VAL A 115 1.04 -1.79 -6.09
N VAL A 116 0.70 -1.56 -7.35
CA VAL A 116 -0.68 -1.53 -7.84
C VAL A 116 -0.74 -2.13 -9.24
N ALA A 117 -1.77 -2.92 -9.54
CA ALA A 117 -1.99 -3.45 -10.88
C ALA A 117 -2.60 -2.37 -11.78
N ILE A 118 -1.92 -2.03 -12.87
CA ILE A 118 -2.37 -1.00 -13.83
C ILE A 118 -2.37 -1.52 -15.27
N PRO A 119 -3.17 -0.93 -16.17
CA PRO A 119 -3.17 -1.32 -17.58
C PRO A 119 -1.77 -1.23 -18.22
N SER A 120 -1.40 -2.28 -18.93
CA SER A 120 -0.08 -2.48 -19.56
C SER A 120 -0.19 -3.44 -20.76
N GLY A 121 0.89 -3.61 -21.51
CA GLY A 121 0.97 -4.56 -22.63
C GLY A 121 0.49 -4.03 -23.99
N TYR A 122 0.05 -2.76 -24.06
CA TYR A 122 -0.34 -2.10 -25.31
C TYR A 122 0.17 -0.65 -25.37
N SER A 123 0.25 -0.11 -26.59
CA SER A 123 0.67 1.27 -26.83
C SER A 123 -0.31 2.26 -26.22
N GLY A 124 0.19 3.24 -25.46
CA GLY A 124 -0.65 4.23 -24.77
C GLY A 124 -1.31 3.71 -23.49
N SER A 125 -0.98 2.49 -23.04
CA SER A 125 -1.36 1.98 -21.72
C SER A 125 -0.89 2.92 -20.59
N VAL A 126 -1.58 2.90 -19.46
CA VAL A 126 -1.24 3.74 -18.29
C VAL A 126 0.20 3.53 -17.87
N HIS A 127 0.67 2.27 -17.83
CA HIS A 127 2.06 1.96 -17.54
C HIS A 127 3.02 2.67 -18.50
N SER A 128 2.80 2.56 -19.82
CA SER A 128 3.67 3.19 -20.82
C SER A 128 3.69 4.73 -20.72
N LYS A 129 2.54 5.35 -20.46
CA LYS A 129 2.41 6.81 -20.30
C LYS A 129 3.17 7.32 -19.08
N ILE A 130 3.02 6.65 -17.93
CA ILE A 130 3.74 7.02 -16.71
C ILE A 130 5.24 6.78 -16.90
N SER A 131 5.67 5.64 -17.43
CA SER A 131 7.08 5.37 -17.69
C SER A 131 7.70 6.42 -18.63
N GLY A 132 6.98 6.81 -19.69
CA GLY A 132 7.41 7.87 -20.61
C GLY A 132 7.58 9.22 -19.90
N PHE A 133 6.62 9.60 -19.05
CA PHE A 133 6.72 10.82 -18.23
C PHE A 133 7.94 10.78 -17.30
N TYR A 134 8.19 9.67 -16.60
CA TYR A 134 9.35 9.54 -15.70
C TYR A 134 10.71 9.65 -16.43
N SER A 135 10.75 9.22 -17.70
CA SER A 135 11.92 9.32 -18.57
C SER A 135 12.05 10.66 -19.30
N SER A 136 11.07 11.56 -19.17
CA SER A 136 11.08 12.87 -19.82
C SER A 136 11.70 13.94 -18.94
N LYS A 137 12.17 15.03 -19.56
CA LYS A 137 12.58 16.26 -18.86
C LYS A 137 11.38 17.20 -18.79
N GLN A 138 11.10 17.72 -17.59
CA GLN A 138 9.97 18.61 -17.36
C GLN A 138 10.48 19.99 -16.93
N PRO A 139 9.69 21.06 -17.07
CA PRO A 139 10.15 22.41 -16.70
C PRO A 139 10.64 22.50 -15.24
N PHE A 140 10.01 21.76 -14.32
CA PHE A 140 10.35 21.75 -12.90
C PHE A 140 11.58 20.90 -12.53
N THR A 141 12.15 20.15 -13.48
CA THR A 141 13.25 19.21 -13.20
C THR A 141 14.63 19.80 -13.46
N ASN A 142 14.72 21.08 -13.84
CA ASN A 142 15.97 21.79 -14.10
C ASN A 142 16.92 21.01 -15.03
N GLY A 143 16.37 20.49 -16.14
CA GLY A 143 17.13 19.78 -17.17
C GLY A 143 17.42 18.29 -16.90
N LYS A 144 16.99 17.75 -15.77
CA LYS A 144 17.03 16.31 -15.44
C LYS A 144 15.78 15.58 -15.92
N THR A 145 15.82 14.26 -16.07
CA THR A 145 14.56 13.49 -16.19
C THR A 145 13.78 13.56 -14.87
N VAL A 146 12.46 13.33 -14.90
CA VAL A 146 11.65 13.28 -13.66
C VAL A 146 12.21 12.25 -12.68
N ARG A 147 12.63 11.08 -13.17
CA ARG A 147 13.25 10.02 -12.36
C ARG A 147 14.54 10.48 -11.67
N GLU A 148 15.40 11.20 -12.38
CA GLU A 148 16.63 11.76 -11.82
C GLU A 148 16.38 12.94 -10.89
N TRP A 149 15.32 13.72 -11.13
CA TRP A 149 14.93 14.80 -10.24
C TRP A 149 14.29 14.30 -8.94
N LEU A 150 13.57 13.18 -8.99
CA LEU A 150 13.07 12.49 -7.80
C LEU A 150 14.18 11.85 -6.97
N SER A 151 15.27 11.43 -7.63
CA SER A 151 16.50 10.98 -6.95
C SER A 151 17.07 12.14 -6.13
N GLY A 152 16.79 12.15 -4.84
CA GLY A 152 16.95 13.35 -4.03
C GLY A 152 16.01 13.39 -2.84
N LYS A 153 14.81 12.86 -3.06
CA LYS A 153 13.64 13.17 -2.27
C LYS A 153 13.32 12.02 -1.33
N SER A 154 12.65 12.35 -0.22
CA SER A 154 12.21 11.36 0.76
C SER A 154 11.29 10.33 0.12
N PHE A 155 11.23 9.14 0.71
CA PHE A 155 10.35 8.08 0.26
C PHE A 155 8.89 8.54 0.18
N GLU A 156 8.43 9.26 1.21
CA GLU A 156 7.06 9.77 1.31
C GLU A 156 6.74 10.73 0.17
N TYR A 157 7.69 11.61 -0.19
CA TYR A 157 7.52 12.52 -1.31
C TYR A 157 7.40 11.75 -2.64
N GLN A 158 8.29 10.76 -2.85
CA GLN A 158 8.25 9.96 -4.08
C GLN A 158 6.96 9.15 -4.17
N PHE A 159 6.47 8.63 -3.04
CA PHE A 159 5.23 7.88 -2.95
C PHE A 159 4.02 8.76 -3.29
N GLU A 160 3.91 9.95 -2.69
CA GLU A 160 2.85 10.91 -3.00
C GLU A 160 2.90 11.34 -4.47
N PHE A 161 4.09 11.62 -4.99
CA PHE A 161 4.27 11.98 -6.41
C PHE A 161 3.82 10.85 -7.35
N GLY A 162 4.14 9.59 -7.02
CA GLY A 162 3.71 8.41 -7.76
C GLY A 162 2.20 8.23 -7.75
N LEU A 163 1.55 8.36 -6.58
CA LEU A 163 0.09 8.34 -6.46
C LEU A 163 -0.56 9.45 -7.30
N GLN A 164 0.01 10.65 -7.31
CA GLN A 164 -0.49 11.75 -8.16
C GLN A 164 -0.39 11.40 -9.65
N GLN A 165 0.67 10.71 -10.09
CA GLN A 165 0.78 10.30 -11.50
C GLN A 165 -0.27 9.25 -11.87
N LEU A 166 -0.54 8.29 -10.98
CA LEU A 166 -1.60 7.30 -11.17
C LEU A 166 -2.98 7.97 -11.26
N LYS A 167 -3.26 8.91 -10.35
CA LYS A 167 -4.54 9.64 -10.26
C LYS A 167 -4.88 10.49 -11.50
N LYS A 168 -3.91 10.76 -12.38
CA LYS A 168 -4.17 11.42 -13.67
C LYS A 168 -4.93 10.54 -14.67
N TYR A 169 -4.90 9.22 -14.49
CA TYR A 169 -5.47 8.25 -15.43
C TYR A 169 -6.63 7.44 -14.84
N GLY A 170 -6.85 7.51 -13.54
CA GLY A 170 -7.86 6.71 -12.88
C GLY A 170 -7.99 6.96 -11.39
N THR A 171 -8.93 6.28 -10.76
CA THR A 171 -9.11 6.25 -9.31
C THR A 171 -8.14 5.26 -8.68
N VAL A 172 -7.50 5.66 -7.57
CA VAL A 172 -6.59 4.82 -6.79
C VAL A 172 -7.16 4.70 -5.38
N GLU A 173 -7.55 3.49 -4.99
CA GLU A 173 -8.21 3.19 -3.72
C GLU A 173 -7.36 2.20 -2.93
N GLN A 174 -7.17 2.45 -1.64
CA GLN A 174 -6.51 1.50 -0.76
C GLN A 174 -7.53 0.52 -0.18
N THR A 175 -7.19 -0.75 -0.15
CA THR A 175 -8.00 -1.85 0.38
C THR A 175 -7.21 -2.62 1.45
N SER A 176 -7.87 -3.57 2.11
CA SER A 176 -7.24 -4.49 3.07
C SER A 176 -6.18 -5.41 2.45
N ASN A 177 -6.09 -5.48 1.12
CA ASN A 177 -5.16 -6.35 0.39
C ASN A 177 -4.15 -5.56 -0.46
N GLY A 178 -4.09 -4.23 -0.31
CA GLY A 178 -3.25 -3.34 -1.11
C GLY A 178 -4.05 -2.37 -1.96
N TRP A 179 -3.48 -1.92 -3.08
CA TRP A 179 -4.06 -0.87 -3.90
C TRP A 179 -4.89 -1.41 -5.06
N VAL A 180 -6.03 -0.77 -5.31
CA VAL A 180 -6.88 -0.99 -6.49
C VAL A 180 -6.84 0.25 -7.37
N PHE A 181 -6.58 0.04 -8.66
CA PHE A 181 -6.65 1.08 -9.67
C PHE A 181 -7.82 0.82 -10.63
N LYS A 182 -8.63 1.85 -10.86
CA LYS A 182 -9.73 1.85 -11.83
C LYS A 182 -9.45 2.95 -12.84
N LEU A 183 -9.33 2.59 -14.12
CA LEU A 183 -9.14 3.57 -15.19
C LEU A 183 -10.38 4.48 -15.27
N PHE A 184 -10.20 5.75 -15.61
CA PHE A 184 -11.35 6.58 -15.99
C PHE A 184 -12.00 6.01 -17.25
N GLU A 185 -13.33 5.98 -17.25
CA GLU A 185 -14.13 5.67 -18.45
C GLU A 185 -14.05 6.80 -19.49
#